data_AF-A0A2I0DBC7-F1
#
_entry.id   AF-A0A2I0DBC7-F1
#
_cell.length_a   1.000
_cell.length_b   1.000
_cell.length_c   1.000
_cell.angle_alpha   90.00
_cell.angle_beta   90.00
_cell.angle_gamma   90.00
#
_symmetry.space_group_name_H-M   'P 1'
#
loop_
_entity.id
_entity.type
_entity.pdbx_description
1 polymer ?
#
loop_
_entity_poly.entity_id
_entity_poly.type
_entity_poly.pdbx_seq_one_letter_code
_entity_poly.pdbx_strand_id
1 'polypeptide(L)' 'MATAHQFKKGHRIMIQVQNSWFPLVDINPQSFVNIYEADKKDFIKATHRIYHDAEQASKISSSIL' A
#
# COMPACT_ATOMS: atom_id res chain seq x y z
N MET A 1 12.91 0.24 -6.97
CA MET A 1 13.91 1.27 -6.59
C MET A 1 14.37 0.96 -5.17
N ALA A 2 15.67 0.92 -4.91
CA ALA A 2 16.22 0.86 -3.55
C ALA A 2 16.59 2.27 -3.11
N THR A 3 16.47 2.57 -1.81
CA THR A 3 16.91 3.85 -1.23
C THR A 3 18.00 3.58 -0.19
N ALA A 4 18.99 4.48 -0.12
CA ALA A 4 19.97 4.53 0.95
C ALA A 4 19.79 5.88 1.65
N HIS A 5 19.39 5.86 2.92
CA HIS A 5 19.10 7.07 3.66
C HIS A 5 19.60 6.96 5.10
N GLN A 6 20.27 8.02 5.57
CA GLN A 6 20.68 8.14 6.97
C GLN A 6 19.64 8.94 7.74
N PHE A 7 18.87 8.26 8.59
CA PHE A 7 17.98 8.93 9.53
C PHE A 7 18.81 9.57 10.65
N LYS A 8 18.81 10.91 10.72
CA LYS A 8 19.59 11.67 11.70
C LYS A 8 18.95 11.65 13.09
N LYS A 9 19.71 12.06 14.11
CA LYS A 9 19.20 12.23 15.48
C LYS A 9 17.95 13.12 15.47
N GLY A 10 16.87 12.61 16.06
CA GLY A 10 15.57 13.30 16.13
C GLY A 10 14.62 12.99 14.96
N HIS A 11 15.09 12.35 13.88
CA HIS A 11 14.22 11.89 12.80
C HIS A 11 13.46 10.61 13.22
N ARG A 12 12.36 10.33 12.52
CA ARG A 12 11.57 9.10 12.69
C ARG A 12 11.35 8.43 11.35
N ILE A 13 11.27 7.10 11.36
CA ILE A 13 10.82 6.32 10.21
C ILE A 13 9.29 6.31 10.25
N MET A 14 8.66 6.66 9.13
CA MET A 14 7.22 6.63 8.96
C MET A 14 6.88 5.70 7.79
N ILE A 15 5.90 4.83 8.00
CA ILE A 15 5.37 3.95 6.98
C ILE A 15 3.93 4.37 6.70
N GLN A 16 3.60 4.57 5.42
CA GLN A 16 2.25 4.86 4.96
C GLN A 16 1.75 3.66 4.15
N VAL A 17 0.51 3.24 4.41
CA VAL A 17 -0.16 2.15 3.68
C VAL A 17 -1.43 2.72 3.07
N GLN A 18 -1.59 2.54 1.76
CA GLN A 18 -2.74 2.99 1.00
C GLN A 18 -3.09 1.95 -0.07
N ASN A 19 -4.37 1.89 -0.44
CA ASN A 19 -4.88 0.93 -1.44
C ASN A 19 -4.80 1.46 -2.89
N SER A 20 -4.49 2.74 -3.09
CA SER A 20 -4.42 3.37 -4.40
C SER A 20 -3.31 4.41 -4.47
N TRP A 21 -2.83 4.70 -5.68
CA TRP A 21 -1.85 5.76 -5.92
C TRP A 21 -2.23 6.56 -7.18
N PHE A 22 -3.48 7.01 -7.23
CA PHE A 22 -3.99 7.83 -8.33
C PHE A 22 -3.37 9.26 -8.26
N PRO A 23 -2.96 9.88 -9.38
CA PRO A 23 -3.13 9.42 -10.77
C PRO A 23 -1.92 8.67 -11.35
N LEU A 24 -0.91 8.32 -10.53
CA LEU A 24 0.27 7.60 -11.02
C LEU A 24 -0.07 6.15 -11.42
N VAL A 25 -0.96 5.51 -10.66
CA VAL A 25 -1.49 4.17 -10.92
C VAL A 25 -3.01 4.24 -10.99
N ASP A 26 -3.60 3.54 -11.95
CA ASP A 26 -5.05 3.44 -12.10
C ASP A 26 -5.72 2.87 -10.85
N ILE A 27 -6.97 3.27 -10.62
CA ILE A 27 -7.75 2.82 -9.47
C ILE A 27 -8.18 1.37 -9.71
N ASN A 28 -7.87 0.47 -8.78
CA ASN A 28 -8.41 -0.89 -8.83
C ASN A 28 -9.92 -0.86 -8.51
N PRO A 29 -10.80 -1.43 -9.37
CA PRO A 29 -12.26 -1.47 -9.18
C PRO A 29 -12.72 -2.12 -7.87
N GLN A 30 -11.88 -2.92 -7.23
CA GLN A 30 -12.22 -3.76 -6.07
C GLN A 30 -13.30 -4.81 -6.36
N SER A 31 -13.47 -5.14 -7.64
CA SER A 31 -14.25 -6.26 -8.16
C SER A 31 -13.33 -7.11 -9.05
N PHE A 32 -13.63 -8.40 -9.16
CA PHE A 32 -12.81 -9.33 -9.94
C PHE A 32 -13.23 -9.29 -11.42
N VAL A 33 -12.69 -8.32 -12.16
CA VAL A 33 -13.02 -8.04 -13.58
C VAL A 33 -11.76 -7.68 -14.38
N ASN A 34 -11.87 -7.65 -15.71
CA ASN A 34 -10.87 -7.01 -16.56
C ASN A 34 -10.99 -5.49 -16.43
N ILE A 35 -9.99 -4.83 -15.82
CA ILE A 35 -10.03 -3.38 -15.55
C ILE A 35 -10.19 -2.52 -16.81
N TYR A 36 -9.69 -2.99 -17.96
CA TYR A 36 -9.80 -2.25 -19.23
C TYR A 36 -11.21 -2.29 -19.84
N GLU A 37 -12.06 -3.18 -19.34
CA GLU A 37 -13.47 -3.31 -19.74
C GLU A 37 -14.43 -2.88 -18.62
N ALA A 38 -13.88 -2.46 -17.47
CA ALA A 38 -14.67 -2.09 -16.30
C ALA A 38 -15.49 -0.82 -16.55
N ASP A 39 -16.75 -0.85 -16.14
CA ASP A 39 -17.62 0.31 -16.15
C ASP A 39 -17.78 0.90 -14.73
N LYS A 40 -18.45 2.04 -14.63
CA LYS A 40 -18.61 2.77 -13.37
C LYS A 40 -19.19 1.93 -12.21
N LYS A 41 -20.04 0.94 -12.50
CA LYS A 41 -20.70 0.11 -11.47
C LYS A 41 -19.74 -0.93 -10.87
N ASP A 42 -18.68 -1.27 -11.60
CA ASP A 42 -17.69 -2.27 -11.18
C ASP A 42 -16.76 -1.71 -10.11
N PHE A 43 -16.64 -0.37 -10.02
CA PHE A 43 -15.90 0.33 -8.98
C PHE A 43 -16.73 0.42 -7.70
N ILE A 44 -16.45 -0.49 -6.77
CA ILE A 44 -17.15 -0.58 -5.48
C ILE A 44 -16.25 -0.15 -4.33
N LYS A 45 -16.86 0.34 -3.25
CA LYS A 45 -16.12 0.57 -2.00
C LYS A 45 -15.71 -0.78 -1.42
N ALA A 46 -14.45 -0.90 -1.04
CA ALA A 46 -13.95 -2.04 -0.29
C ALA A 46 -13.51 -1.60 1.11
N THR A 47 -13.71 -2.50 2.07
CA THR A 47 -13.17 -2.36 3.42
C THR A 47 -11.89 -3.17 3.50
N HIS A 48 -10.75 -2.50 3.54
CA HIS A 48 -9.45 -3.14 3.74
C HIS A 48 -9.07 -3.09 5.23
N ARG A 49 -8.47 -4.15 5.73
CA ARG A 49 -7.94 -4.23 7.10
C ARG A 49 -6.49 -4.66 7.04
N ILE A 50 -5.63 -3.93 7.73
CA ILE A 50 -4.23 -4.30 7.92
C ILE A 50 -4.13 -5.06 9.24
N TYR A 51 -3.78 -6.34 9.17
CA TYR A 51 -3.47 -7.14 10.34
C TYR A 51 -2.01 -6.93 10.71
N HIS A 52 -1.75 -6.72 12.01
CA HIS A 52 -0.41 -6.44 12.53
C HIS A 52 -0.27 -6.92 13.97
N ASP A 53 -1.05 -7.94 14.34
CA ASP A 53 -0.96 -8.61 15.63
C ASP A 53 0.10 -9.73 15.60
N ALA A 54 0.23 -10.44 16.72
CA ALA A 54 1.25 -11.49 16.89
C ALA A 54 1.01 -12.71 15.98
N GLU A 55 -0.23 -13.02 15.63
CA GLU A 55 -0.58 -14.14 14.76
C GLU A 55 -0.42 -13.75 13.27
N GLN A 56 -0.64 -12.48 12.95
CA GLN A 56 -0.65 -11.93 11.59
C GLN A 56 0.28 -10.71 11.47
N ALA A 57 1.56 -10.94 11.69
CA ALA A 57 2.57 -9.88 11.79
C ALA A 57 2.96 -9.28 10.42
N SER A 58 2.29 -8.20 10.00
CA SER A 58 2.77 -7.34 8.92
C SER A 58 4.07 -6.61 9.32
N LYS A 59 5.10 -6.67 8.48
CA LYS A 59 6.40 -6.03 8.73
C LYS A 59 7.09 -5.56 7.46
N ILE A 60 7.99 -4.58 7.60
CA ILE A 60 8.92 -4.16 6.56
C ILE A 60 10.33 -4.57 7.00
N SER A 61 11.09 -5.16 6.08
CA SER A 61 12.49 -5.50 6.28
C SER A 61 13.38 -4.50 5.54
N SER A 62 14.41 -3.98 6.22
CA SER A 62 15.44 -3.14 5.62
C SER A 62 16.81 -3.66 6.01
N SER A 63 17.75 -3.61 5.07
CA SER A 63 19.16 -3.81 5.38
C SER A 63 19.67 -2.62 6.19
N ILE A 64 20.51 -2.90 7.19
CA ILE A 64 21.23 -1.91 7.98
C ILE A 64 22.71 -2.10 7.62
N LEU A 65 23.39 -1.00 7.32
CA LEU A 65 24.80 -0.95 6.92
C LEU A 65 25.63 -0.28 8.02
#